data_AF-A0A259NWY7-F1
#
_entry.id   AF-A0A259NWY7-F1
#
_cell.length_a   1.000
_cell.length_b   1.000
_cell.length_c   1.000
_cell.angle_alpha   90.00
_cell.angle_beta   90.00
_cell.angle_gamma   90.00
#
_symmetry.space_group_name_H-M   'P 1'
#
loop_
_entity.id
_entity.type
_entity.pdbx_description
1 polymer ?
#
loop_
_entity_poly.entity_id
_entity_poly.type
_entity_poly.pdbx_seq_one_letter_code
_entity_poly.pdbx_strand_id
1 'polypeptide(L)'
;MQLPVTEGRVTELRLLLNIRTWEFANRFVKGQAKVGNDKLHLLGGCLSEGLASEFIGFCAIYAELPTIEQICGNPEGMPMPGEPSILYALSGSLANHATADRMDLLMKFIFRMPIEFQIVTLRETVRRKKEMLQVPAIQKWIATQATELF
;
A
#
# COMPACT_ATOMS: atom_id res chain seq x y z
N MET A 1 22.57 -0.24 49.10
CA MET A 1 21.15 -0.06 48.73
C MET A 1 21.08 0.01 47.21
N GLN A 2 21.07 -1.15 46.55
CA GLN A 2 20.94 -1.28 45.10
C GLN A 2 19.45 -1.41 44.77
N LEU A 3 18.97 -0.59 43.83
CA LEU A 3 17.64 -0.74 43.26
C LEU A 3 17.68 -1.89 42.24
N PRO A 4 16.69 -2.78 42.22
CA PRO A 4 16.64 -3.89 41.27
C PRO A 4 16.34 -3.34 39.87
N VAL A 5 17.24 -3.62 38.93
CA VAL A 5 17.00 -3.43 37.50
C VAL A 5 15.94 -4.47 37.11
N THR A 6 14.76 -4.00 36.72
CA THR A 6 13.65 -4.84 36.27
C THR A 6 13.95 -5.40 34.88
N GLU A 7 14.66 -6.51 34.87
CA GLU A 7 14.88 -7.40 33.72
C GLU A 7 13.55 -8.07 33.35
N GLY A 8 12.73 -7.41 32.50
CA GLY A 8 11.42 -7.98 32.18
C GLY A 8 10.56 -7.29 31.12
N ARG A 9 11.08 -6.33 30.34
CA ARG A 9 10.28 -5.69 29.26
C ARG A 9 11.05 -5.39 27.97
N VAL A 10 12.02 -6.23 27.60
CA VAL A 10 12.73 -6.05 26.32
C VAL A 10 12.50 -7.22 25.34
N THR A 11 11.79 -8.27 25.77
CA THR A 11 11.69 -9.53 25.01
C THR A 11 10.54 -9.62 24.00
N GLU A 12 9.78 -8.54 23.79
CA GLU A 12 8.76 -8.48 22.71
C GLU A 12 8.90 -7.22 21.83
N LEU A 13 10.14 -6.77 21.60
CA LEU A 13 10.40 -5.99 20.39
C LEU A 13 10.31 -6.94 19.20
N ARG A 14 9.08 -7.16 18.70
CA ARG A 14 8.84 -7.71 17.36
C ARG A 14 9.75 -6.91 16.42
N LEU A 15 10.80 -7.56 15.93
CA LEU A 15 11.97 -6.94 15.30
C LEU A 15 11.57 -6.01 14.16
N LEU A 16 11.28 -4.75 14.46
CA LEU A 16 11.18 -3.72 13.45
C LEU A 16 12.61 -3.47 13.00
N LEU A 17 12.97 -4.06 11.85
CA LEU A 17 14.22 -3.76 11.19
C LEU A 17 14.43 -2.25 11.13
N ASN A 18 15.65 -1.81 11.41
CA ASN A 18 15.96 -0.40 11.31
C ASN A 18 15.91 0.05 9.82
N ILE A 19 15.71 1.36 9.61
CA ILE A 19 15.63 1.98 8.28
C ILE A 19 16.88 1.69 7.40
N ARG A 20 18.05 1.49 8.02
CA ARG A 20 19.30 1.21 7.28
C ARG A 20 19.31 -0.21 6.71
N THR A 21 18.75 -1.18 7.42
CA THR A 21 18.61 -2.55 6.90
C THR A 21 17.73 -2.56 5.65
N TRP A 22 16.61 -1.83 5.66
CA TRP A 22 15.75 -1.70 4.48
C TRP A 22 16.42 -0.94 3.34
N GLU A 23 17.21 0.09 3.63
CA GLU A 23 18.01 0.79 2.61
C GLU A 23 19.03 -0.15 1.94
N PHE A 24 19.70 -0.99 2.72
CA PHE A 24 20.64 -1.97 2.19
C PHE A 24 19.93 -3.04 1.35
N ALA A 25 18.82 -3.59 1.84
CA ALA A 25 17.98 -4.52 1.09
C ALA A 25 17.50 -3.93 -0.25
N ASN A 26 17.10 -2.66 -0.26
CA ASN A 26 16.66 -1.94 -1.46
C ASN A 26 17.73 -1.93 -2.56
N ARG A 27 19.02 -1.93 -2.22
CA ARG A 27 20.11 -1.96 -3.23
C ARG A 27 20.10 -3.22 -4.08
N PHE A 28 19.61 -4.33 -3.56
CA PHE A 28 19.54 -5.61 -4.29
C PHE A 28 18.34 -5.72 -5.23
N VAL A 29 17.29 -4.93 -4.97
CA VAL A 29 16.01 -4.99 -5.71
C VAL A 29 15.77 -3.78 -6.61
N LYS A 30 16.46 -2.67 -6.37
CA LYS A 30 16.29 -1.43 -7.12
C LYS A 30 16.54 -1.65 -8.62
N GLY A 31 15.57 -1.20 -9.43
CA GLY A 31 15.66 -1.24 -10.90
C GLY A 31 15.35 -2.60 -11.54
N GLN A 32 14.92 -3.58 -10.75
CA GLN A 32 14.54 -4.88 -11.28
C GLN A 32 13.04 -4.96 -11.51
N ALA A 33 12.65 -5.63 -12.60
CA ALA A 33 11.25 -5.79 -12.96
C ALA A 33 10.49 -6.77 -12.05
N LYS A 34 11.19 -7.78 -11.50
CA LYS A 34 10.62 -8.76 -10.57
C LYS A 34 11.63 -9.15 -9.50
N VAL A 35 11.14 -9.26 -8.26
CA VAL A 35 11.86 -9.80 -7.11
C VAL A 35 11.32 -11.21 -6.89
N GLY A 36 12.09 -12.22 -7.26
CA GLY A 36 11.70 -13.62 -7.17
C GLY A 36 12.55 -14.40 -6.17
N ASN A 37 12.29 -15.71 -6.10
CA ASN A 37 13.02 -16.64 -5.24
C ASN A 37 14.53 -16.72 -5.55
N ASP A 38 14.95 -16.27 -6.73
CA ASP A 38 16.37 -16.14 -7.11
C ASP A 38 17.16 -15.25 -6.13
N LYS A 39 16.47 -14.35 -5.42
CA LYS A 39 17.07 -13.40 -4.47
C LYS A 39 16.88 -13.79 -3.01
N LEU A 40 16.25 -14.92 -2.71
CA LEU A 40 15.96 -15.34 -1.34
C LEU A 40 17.25 -15.40 -0.49
N HIS A 41 18.32 -15.99 -1.02
CA HIS A 41 19.60 -16.06 -0.32
C HIS A 41 20.26 -14.68 -0.13
N LEU A 42 20.18 -13.81 -1.13
CA LEU A 42 20.73 -12.45 -1.07
C LEU A 42 20.00 -11.58 -0.04
N LEU A 43 18.67 -11.62 -0.07
CA LEU A 43 17.81 -10.88 0.86
C LEU A 43 17.83 -11.50 2.26
N GLY A 44 17.94 -12.83 2.37
CA GLY A 44 18.01 -13.56 3.62
C GLY A 44 19.23 -13.18 4.45
N GLY A 45 20.36 -12.89 3.79
CA GLY A 45 21.55 -12.35 4.46
C GLY A 45 21.36 -10.96 5.09
N CYS A 46 20.34 -10.20 4.67
CA CYS A 46 20.03 -8.87 5.18
C CYS A 46 18.81 -8.85 6.12
N LEU A 47 17.76 -9.60 5.80
CA LEU A 47 16.43 -9.51 6.41
C LEU A 47 16.11 -10.72 7.30
N SER A 48 16.96 -11.75 7.35
CA SER A 48 16.62 -13.13 7.71
C SER A 48 15.78 -13.84 6.63
N GLU A 49 15.90 -15.16 6.56
CA GLU A 49 15.26 -15.96 5.51
C GLU A 49 13.72 -15.89 5.53
N GLY A 50 13.12 -15.94 6.72
CA GLY A 50 11.65 -15.85 6.86
C GLY A 50 11.09 -14.53 6.33
N LEU A 51 11.69 -13.41 6.76
CA LEU A 51 11.24 -12.08 6.31
C LEU A 51 11.58 -11.82 4.84
N ALA A 52 12.70 -12.35 4.33
CA ALA A 52 13.03 -12.27 2.92
C ALA A 52 11.99 -13.02 2.06
N SER A 53 11.55 -14.19 2.50
CA SER A 53 10.49 -14.96 1.84
C SER A 53 9.16 -14.19 1.82
N GLU A 54 8.75 -13.63 2.96
CA GLU A 54 7.55 -12.78 3.04
C GLU A 54 7.65 -11.55 2.13
N PHE A 55 8.80 -10.88 2.10
CA PHE A 55 9.02 -9.73 1.23
C PHE A 55 8.98 -10.08 -0.26
N ILE A 56 9.56 -11.22 -0.65
CA ILE A 56 9.47 -11.73 -2.03
C ILE A 56 8.01 -12.02 -2.39
N GLY A 57 7.25 -12.66 -1.50
CA GLY A 57 5.82 -12.91 -1.69
C GLY A 57 5.03 -11.60 -1.86
N PHE A 58 5.32 -10.59 -1.03
CA PHE A 58 4.73 -9.26 -1.17
C PHE A 58 5.05 -8.63 -2.53
N CYS A 59 6.30 -8.69 -2.99
CA CYS A 59 6.68 -8.16 -4.30
C CYS A 59 5.98 -8.90 -5.45
N ALA A 60 5.76 -10.21 -5.32
CA ALA A 60 5.03 -11.00 -6.33
C ALA A 60 3.57 -10.53 -6.45
N ILE A 61 2.86 -10.42 -5.32
CA ILE A 61 1.48 -9.91 -5.28
C ILE A 61 1.41 -8.48 -5.86
N TYR A 62 2.36 -7.63 -5.46
CA TYR A 62 2.40 -6.25 -5.95
C TYR A 62 2.62 -6.16 -7.47
N ALA A 63 3.39 -7.09 -8.05
CA ALA A 63 3.64 -7.15 -9.49
C ALA A 63 2.42 -7.63 -10.31
N GLU A 64 1.44 -8.28 -9.67
CA GLU A 64 0.18 -8.71 -10.31
C GLU A 64 -0.90 -7.63 -10.29
N LEU A 65 -0.65 -6.51 -9.61
CA LEU A 65 -1.61 -5.42 -9.53
C LEU A 65 -1.87 -4.82 -10.92
N PRO A 66 -3.14 -4.54 -11.26
CA PRO A 66 -3.46 -3.83 -12.48
C PRO A 66 -2.79 -2.46 -12.49
N THR A 67 -2.23 -2.12 -13.65
CA THR A 67 -1.64 -0.81 -13.90
C THR A 67 -2.72 0.27 -13.94
N ILE A 68 -2.31 1.51 -13.68
CA ILE A 68 -3.24 2.64 -13.65
C ILE A 68 -3.82 2.90 -15.04
N GLU A 69 -3.04 2.68 -16.09
CA GLU A 69 -3.47 2.78 -17.47
C GLU A 69 -4.58 1.76 -17.78
N GLN A 70 -4.47 0.53 -17.28
CA GLN A 70 -5.52 -0.49 -17.41
C GLN A 70 -6.78 -0.10 -16.64
N ILE A 71 -6.64 0.47 -15.43
CA ILE A 71 -7.77 0.93 -14.62
C ILE A 71 -8.49 2.09 -15.32
N CYS A 72 -7.74 3.08 -15.82
CA CYS A 72 -8.32 4.22 -16.55
C CYS A 72 -8.96 3.80 -17.88
N GLY A 73 -8.43 2.76 -18.53
CA GLY A 73 -8.98 2.22 -19.78
C GLY A 73 -10.29 1.45 -19.61
N ASN A 74 -10.51 0.81 -18.44
CA ASN A 74 -11.74 0.07 -18.14
C ASN A 74 -12.12 0.12 -16.64
N PRO A 75 -12.52 1.30 -16.11
CA PRO A 75 -12.73 1.48 -14.68
C PRO A 75 -13.95 0.71 -14.13
N GLU A 76 -14.96 0.45 -14.97
CA GLU A 76 -16.20 -0.22 -14.57
C GLU A 76 -16.21 -1.72 -14.90
N GLY A 77 -15.47 -2.16 -15.91
CA GLY A 77 -15.46 -3.55 -16.36
C GLY A 77 -14.36 -4.42 -15.75
N MET A 78 -13.38 -3.84 -15.05
CA MET A 78 -12.32 -4.64 -14.39
C MET A 78 -12.89 -5.41 -13.19
N PRO A 79 -12.59 -6.72 -13.02
CA PRO A 79 -13.01 -7.46 -11.83
C PRO A 79 -12.37 -6.86 -10.57
N MET A 80 -13.17 -6.70 -9.51
CA MET A 80 -12.69 -6.21 -8.23
C MET A 80 -12.03 -7.36 -7.44
N PRO A 81 -10.78 -7.24 -6.98
CA PRO A 81 -10.16 -8.26 -6.16
C PRO A 81 -10.91 -8.46 -4.84
N GLY A 82 -11.09 -9.71 -4.42
CA GLY A 82 -11.71 -10.05 -3.14
C GLY A 82 -10.73 -10.08 -1.96
N GLU A 83 -9.42 -10.14 -2.23
CA GLU A 83 -8.40 -10.25 -1.19
C GLU A 83 -8.08 -8.86 -0.57
N PRO A 84 -8.20 -8.69 0.76
CA PRO A 84 -7.94 -7.42 1.43
C PRO A 84 -6.53 -6.86 1.24
N SER A 85 -5.52 -7.74 1.15
CA SER A 85 -4.11 -7.37 0.92
C SER A 85 -3.94 -6.64 -0.42
N ILE A 86 -4.59 -7.16 -1.47
CA ILE A 86 -4.59 -6.62 -2.82
C ILE A 86 -5.31 -5.27 -2.85
N LEU A 87 -6.48 -5.17 -2.20
CA LEU A 87 -7.23 -3.91 -2.11
C LEU A 87 -6.43 -2.81 -1.39
N TYR A 88 -5.66 -3.16 -0.35
CA TYR A 88 -4.79 -2.21 0.34
C TYR A 88 -3.63 -1.76 -0.55
N ALA A 89 -3.01 -2.69 -1.27
CA ALA A 89 -1.94 -2.37 -2.21
C ALA A 89 -2.44 -1.51 -3.39
N LEU A 90 -3.64 -1.80 -3.90
CA LEU A 90 -4.35 -0.97 -4.89
C LEU A 90 -4.62 0.43 -4.37
N SER A 91 -5.09 0.55 -3.12
CA SER A 91 -5.36 1.85 -2.49
C SER A 91 -4.12 2.75 -2.51
N GLY A 92 -2.95 2.19 -2.17
CA GLY A 92 -1.68 2.90 -2.24
C GLY A 92 -1.24 3.25 -3.68
N SER A 93 -1.41 2.33 -4.62
CA SER A 93 -1.09 2.54 -6.04
C SER A 93 -1.94 3.64 -6.67
N LEU A 94 -3.26 3.59 -6.45
CA LEU A 94 -4.23 4.60 -6.89
C LEU A 94 -3.89 5.97 -6.32
N ALA A 95 -3.65 6.07 -5.01
CA ALA A 95 -3.30 7.32 -4.36
C ALA A 95 -1.98 7.93 -4.88
N ASN A 96 -1.00 7.08 -5.24
CA ASN A 96 0.27 7.54 -5.79
C ASN A 96 0.12 8.17 -7.19
N HIS A 97 -0.74 7.58 -8.01
CA HIS A 97 -0.95 7.99 -9.40
C HIS A 97 -2.17 8.89 -9.62
N ALA A 98 -2.87 9.26 -8.54
CA ALA A 98 -3.99 10.18 -8.60
C ALA A 98 -3.54 11.56 -9.09
N THR A 99 -4.09 12.01 -10.22
CA THR A 99 -3.84 13.32 -10.82
C THR A 99 -5.19 13.95 -11.21
N ALA A 100 -5.25 15.28 -11.28
CA ALA A 100 -6.52 15.98 -11.50
C ALA A 100 -7.20 15.60 -12.83
N ASP A 101 -6.40 15.28 -13.86
CA ASP A 101 -6.85 14.84 -15.19
C ASP A 101 -7.45 13.43 -15.20
N ARG A 102 -7.03 12.55 -14.27
CA ARG A 102 -7.44 11.14 -14.23
C ARG A 102 -8.39 10.83 -13.08
N MET A 103 -8.54 11.74 -12.12
CA MET A 103 -9.26 11.49 -10.87
C MET A 103 -10.71 11.07 -11.12
N ASP A 104 -11.39 11.64 -12.13
CA ASP A 104 -12.76 11.25 -12.45
C ASP A 104 -12.88 9.77 -12.88
N LEU A 105 -11.91 9.27 -13.64
CA LEU A 105 -11.85 7.85 -14.04
C LEU A 105 -11.47 6.96 -12.86
N LEU A 106 -10.50 7.38 -12.05
CA LEU A 106 -10.10 6.65 -10.85
C LEU A 106 -11.24 6.57 -9.84
N MET A 107 -12.03 7.64 -9.68
CA MET A 107 -13.19 7.66 -8.80
C MET A 107 -14.22 6.61 -9.19
N LYS A 108 -14.50 6.41 -10.49
CA LYS A 108 -15.40 5.35 -10.96
C LYS A 108 -14.96 3.96 -10.49
N PHE A 109 -13.66 3.69 -10.51
CA PHE A 109 -13.11 2.45 -9.97
C PHE A 109 -13.17 2.41 -8.44
N ILE A 110 -12.82 3.51 -7.77
CA ILE A 110 -12.83 3.63 -6.30
C ILE A 110 -14.23 3.38 -5.74
N PHE A 111 -15.29 3.93 -6.35
CA PHE A 111 -16.68 3.71 -5.93
C PHE A 111 -17.10 2.22 -5.91
N ARG A 112 -16.41 1.35 -6.65
CA ARG A 112 -16.69 -0.09 -6.69
C ARG A 112 -15.98 -0.87 -5.60
N MET A 113 -14.97 -0.29 -4.95
CA MET A 113 -14.26 -0.94 -3.84
C MET A 113 -15.13 -0.99 -2.59
N PRO A 114 -14.88 -1.89 -1.62
CA PRO A 114 -15.56 -1.85 -0.33
C PRO A 114 -15.27 -0.51 0.39
N ILE A 115 -16.25 -0.01 1.14
CA ILE A 115 -16.23 1.37 1.65
C ILE A 115 -14.97 1.72 2.46
N GLU A 116 -14.46 0.79 3.27
CA GLU A 116 -13.26 1.00 4.06
C GLU A 116 -12.03 1.28 3.18
N PHE A 117 -11.90 0.61 2.04
CA PHE A 117 -10.80 0.84 1.08
C PHE A 117 -10.99 2.13 0.29
N GLN A 118 -12.24 2.57 0.06
CA GLN A 118 -12.50 3.90 -0.52
C GLN A 118 -11.97 4.99 0.42
N ILE A 119 -12.30 4.91 1.71
CA ILE A 119 -11.84 5.84 2.74
C ILE A 119 -10.31 5.85 2.81
N VAL A 120 -9.68 4.67 2.86
CA VAL A 120 -8.21 4.55 2.91
C VAL A 120 -7.56 5.19 1.69
N THR A 121 -8.07 4.88 0.49
CA THR A 121 -7.52 5.41 -0.78
C THR A 121 -7.63 6.93 -0.83
N LEU A 122 -8.80 7.49 -0.53
CA LEU A 122 -9.03 8.94 -0.63
C LEU A 122 -8.28 9.72 0.46
N ARG A 123 -8.22 9.18 1.68
CA ARG A 123 -7.42 9.76 2.76
C ARG A 123 -5.94 9.82 2.38
N GLU A 124 -5.41 8.72 1.82
CA GLU A 124 -4.02 8.66 1.37
C GLU A 124 -3.77 9.62 0.19
N THR A 125 -4.73 9.72 -0.72
CA THR A 125 -4.66 10.62 -1.89
C THR A 125 -4.59 12.08 -1.45
N VAL A 126 -5.48 12.52 -0.56
CA VAL A 126 -5.51 13.89 -0.03
C VAL A 126 -4.28 14.18 0.85
N ARG A 127 -3.80 13.19 1.62
CA ARG A 127 -2.57 13.31 2.40
C ARG A 127 -1.36 13.63 1.51
N ARG A 128 -1.26 12.99 0.35
CA ARG A 128 -0.18 13.20 -0.63
C ARG A 128 -0.35 14.47 -1.43
N LYS A 129 -1.58 14.73 -1.91
CA LYS A 129 -1.92 15.82 -2.83
C LYS A 129 -3.16 16.53 -2.31
N LYS A 130 -2.95 17.54 -1.47
CA LYS A 130 -4.04 18.30 -0.82
C LYS A 130 -4.99 18.95 -1.83
N GLU A 131 -4.48 19.33 -3.01
CA GLU A 131 -5.26 19.89 -4.12
C GLU A 131 -6.37 18.94 -4.62
N MET A 132 -6.22 17.63 -4.43
CA MET A 132 -7.24 16.65 -4.84
C MET A 132 -8.56 16.85 -4.10
N LEU A 133 -8.55 17.46 -2.91
CA LEU A 133 -9.78 17.79 -2.17
C LEU A 133 -10.71 18.75 -2.93
N GLN A 134 -10.19 19.50 -3.90
CA GLN A 134 -10.99 20.41 -4.74
C GLN A 134 -11.63 19.71 -5.94
N VAL A 135 -11.30 18.44 -6.20
CA VAL A 135 -11.90 17.69 -7.31
C VAL A 135 -13.38 17.44 -6.99
N PRO A 136 -14.32 17.85 -7.86
CA PRO A 136 -15.76 17.73 -7.61
C PRO A 136 -16.21 16.30 -7.29
N ALA A 137 -15.60 15.30 -7.94
CA ALA A 137 -15.91 13.89 -7.69
C ALA A 137 -15.58 13.45 -6.25
N ILE A 138 -14.47 13.94 -5.68
CA ILE A 138 -14.09 13.66 -4.29
C ILE A 138 -15.03 14.38 -3.32
N GLN A 139 -15.36 15.65 -3.58
CA GLN A 139 -16.30 16.40 -2.73
C GLN A 139 -17.69 15.76 -2.69
N LYS A 140 -18.18 15.31 -3.86
CA LYS A 140 -19.44 14.57 -3.95
C LYS A 140 -19.40 13.30 -3.11
N TRP A 141 -18.31 12.52 -3.21
CA TRP A 141 -18.12 11.32 -2.40
C TRP A 141 -18.14 11.63 -0.90
N ILE A 142 -17.43 12.68 -0.45
CA ILE A 142 -17.38 13.09 0.96
C ILE A 142 -18.79 13.45 1.45
N ALA A 143 -19.56 14.22 0.67
CA ALA A 143 -20.91 14.62 1.04
C ALA A 143 -21.85 13.42 1.22
N THR A 144 -21.78 12.43 0.31
CA THR A 144 -22.55 11.19 0.42
C THR A 144 -22.16 10.40 1.66
N GLN A 145 -20.86 10.19 1.88
CA GLN A 145 -20.37 9.37 2.98
C GLN A 145 -20.54 10.03 4.36
N ALA A 146 -20.51 11.35 4.43
CA ALA A 146 -20.83 12.08 5.65
C ALA A 146 -22.28 11.87 6.12
N THR A 147 -23.19 11.52 5.21
CA THR A 147 -24.60 11.26 5.52
C THR A 147 -24.85 9.79 5.90
N GLU A 148 -24.03 8.86 5.40
CA GLU A 148 -24.18 7.43 5.71
C GLU A 148 -23.49 7.03 7.03
N LEU A 149 -22.47 7.79 7.46
CA LEU A 149 -21.66 7.48 8.64
C LEU A 149 -22.06 8.29 9.89
N PHE A 150 -22.91 9.30 9.77
CA PHE A 150 -23.39 10.16 10.85
C PHE A 150 -24.90 10.35 10.77
#